data_AF-A0A820I2W4-F1
#
_entry.id   AF-A0A820I2W4-F1
#
_cell.length_a   1.000
_cell.length_b   1.000
_cell.length_c   1.000
_cell.angle_alpha   90.00
_cell.angle_beta   90.00
_cell.angle_gamma   90.00
#
_symmetry.space_group_name_H-M   'P 1'
#
loop_
_entity.id
_entity.type
_entity.pdbx_description
1 polymer ?
#
loop_
_entity_poly.entity_id
_entity_poly.type
_entity_poly.pdbx_seq_one_letter_code
_entity_poly.pdbx_strand_id
1 'polypeptide(L)'
;GAKYIDDLHLAFSMTVTEKEGGETYDLIRDGSSKDVTYSNLYEFIKRYAEFRMVHLVEQSLQHLRLGVFDVLPSNSLDYLSPEDFRLLLNGTSNINVTTLMTYTTFNDESGETNERINQFKKWFWSVLEKFNSVERQDL
;
A
#
# COMPACT_ATOMS: atom_id res chain seq x y z
N GLY A 1 -5.20 -0.61 23.06
CA GLY A 1 -5.33 -1.82 22.22
C GLY A 1 -6.79 -2.18 22.08
N ALA A 2 -7.27 -3.15 22.86
CA ALA A 2 -8.64 -3.69 22.75
C ALA A 2 -9.77 -2.65 22.86
N LYS A 3 -9.71 -1.77 23.87
CA LYS A 3 -10.75 -0.75 24.10
C LYS A 3 -11.01 0.18 22.90
N TYR A 4 -9.97 0.50 22.13
CA TYR A 4 -10.09 1.37 20.96
C TYR A 4 -10.84 0.69 19.80
N ILE A 5 -10.72 -0.63 19.64
CA ILE A 5 -11.41 -1.36 18.57
C ILE A 5 -12.92 -1.42 18.86
N ASP A 6 -13.28 -1.65 20.11
CA ASP A 6 -14.68 -1.70 20.51
C ASP A 6 -15.36 -0.33 20.34
N ASP A 7 -14.63 0.77 20.59
CA ASP A 7 -15.10 2.15 20.41
C ASP A 7 -15.29 2.55 18.92
N LEU A 8 -14.70 1.81 17.97
CA LEU A 8 -14.85 2.07 16.53
C LEU A 8 -16.16 1.51 15.96
N HIS A 9 -16.87 0.65 16.69
CA HIS A 9 -18.14 0.03 16.26
C HIS A 9 -18.08 -0.57 14.84
N LEU A 10 -16.98 -1.27 14.55
CA LEU A 10 -16.80 -1.94 13.27
C LEU A 10 -17.60 -3.25 13.24
N ALA A 11 -18.20 -3.54 12.09
CA ALA A 11 -18.79 -4.85 11.78
C ALA A 11 -17.96 -5.54 10.68
N PHE A 12 -18.16 -6.83 10.46
CA PHE A 12 -17.57 -7.56 9.33
C PHE A 12 -18.25 -7.21 7.99
N SER A 13 -18.39 -5.93 7.71
CA SER A 13 -18.91 -5.40 6.46
C SER A 13 -18.10 -4.18 6.00
N MET A 14 -18.29 -3.80 4.75
CA MET A 14 -17.57 -2.70 4.12
C MET A 14 -18.48 -1.96 3.16
N THR A 15 -18.59 -0.65 3.37
CA THR A 15 -19.23 0.26 2.41
C THR A 15 -18.18 0.77 1.44
N VAL A 16 -18.42 0.58 0.15
CA VAL A 16 -17.54 1.11 -0.91
C VAL A 16 -17.94 2.54 -1.27
N THR A 17 -17.07 3.26 -1.97
CA THR A 17 -17.37 4.66 -2.32
C THR A 17 -18.50 4.76 -3.35
N GLU A 18 -19.15 5.92 -3.49
CA GLU A 18 -20.20 6.13 -4.50
C GLU A 18 -19.72 5.84 -5.92
N LYS A 19 -18.44 6.11 -6.23
CA LYS A 19 -17.83 5.80 -7.53
C LYS A 19 -17.68 4.31 -7.77
N GLU A 20 -17.61 3.52 -6.71
CA GLU A 20 -17.51 2.06 -6.70
C GLU A 20 -18.89 1.39 -6.49
N GLY A 21 -19.98 2.17 -6.46
CA GLY A 21 -21.36 1.69 -6.33
C GLY A 21 -22.06 2.10 -5.04
N GLY A 22 -21.34 2.56 -4.01
CA GLY A 22 -21.92 3.02 -2.73
C GLY A 22 -22.56 1.93 -1.88
N GLU A 23 -22.48 0.67 -2.30
CA GLU A 23 -23.10 -0.47 -1.64
C GLU A 23 -22.29 -0.92 -0.42
N THR A 24 -22.95 -1.62 0.50
CA THR A 24 -22.30 -2.27 1.65
C THR A 24 -22.29 -3.77 1.44
N TYR A 25 -21.10 -4.36 1.57
CA TYR A 25 -20.87 -5.79 1.40
C TYR A 25 -20.49 -6.44 2.71
N ASP A 26 -21.08 -7.60 2.94
CA ASP A 26 -20.72 -8.49 4.05
C ASP A 26 -19.41 -9.23 3.71
N LEU A 27 -18.39 -9.07 4.55
CA LEU A 27 -17.06 -9.69 4.38
C LEU A 27 -17.05 -11.18 4.79
N ILE A 28 -18.06 -11.58 5.57
CA ILE A 28 -18.39 -12.96 5.93
C ILE A 28 -19.92 -13.07 5.91
N ARG A 29 -20.45 -14.29 5.97
CA ARG A 29 -21.89 -14.49 6.12
C ARG A 29 -22.45 -13.75 7.35
N ASP A 30 -23.49 -12.94 7.14
CA ASP A 30 -24.14 -12.11 8.16
C ASP A 30 -23.17 -11.13 8.85
N GLY A 31 -22.17 -10.66 8.09
CA GLY A 31 -21.04 -9.88 8.59
C GLY A 31 -21.42 -8.51 9.16
N SER A 32 -22.43 -7.86 8.60
CA SER A 32 -22.99 -6.60 9.13
C SER A 32 -23.59 -6.73 10.53
N SER A 33 -23.90 -7.96 10.98
CA SER A 33 -24.42 -8.24 12.33
C SER A 33 -23.35 -8.80 13.27
N LYS A 34 -22.10 -8.92 12.82
CA LYS A 34 -20.99 -9.42 13.64
C LYS A 34 -20.00 -8.29 13.92
N ASP A 35 -19.87 -7.93 15.19
CA ASP A 35 -18.93 -6.92 15.63
C ASP A 35 -17.47 -7.40 15.51
N VAL A 36 -16.60 -6.46 15.15
CA VAL A 36 -15.16 -6.63 15.20
C VAL A 36 -14.70 -6.36 16.63
N THR A 37 -14.00 -7.32 17.20
CA THR A 37 -13.40 -7.26 18.52
C THR A 37 -11.89 -7.47 18.39
N TYR A 38 -11.14 -7.19 19.45
CA TYR A 38 -9.71 -7.43 19.44
C TYR A 38 -9.32 -8.89 19.10
N SER A 39 -10.15 -9.87 19.46
CA SER A 39 -9.84 -11.29 19.22
C SER A 39 -10.09 -11.72 17.77
N ASN A 40 -10.97 -11.05 17.04
CA ASN A 40 -11.30 -11.37 15.64
C ASN A 40 -10.76 -10.32 14.63
N LEU A 41 -10.10 -9.27 15.11
CA LEU A 41 -9.57 -8.17 14.30
C LEU A 41 -8.67 -8.63 13.14
N TYR A 42 -7.79 -9.60 13.39
CA TYR A 42 -6.91 -10.11 12.33
C TYR A 42 -7.70 -10.74 11.18
N GLU A 43 -8.76 -11.49 11.50
CA GLU A 43 -9.66 -12.05 10.48
C GLU A 43 -10.36 -10.95 9.70
N PHE A 44 -10.90 -9.94 10.40
CA PHE A 44 -11.53 -8.78 9.76
C PHE A 44 -10.56 -8.08 8.79
N ILE A 45 -9.34 -7.77 9.22
CA ILE A 45 -8.33 -7.10 8.38
C ILE A 45 -8.02 -7.95 7.15
N LYS A 46 -7.85 -9.27 7.32
CA LYS A 46 -7.58 -10.18 6.20
C LYS A 46 -8.72 -10.18 5.18
N ARG A 47 -9.98 -10.31 5.65
CA ARG A 47 -11.16 -10.31 4.77
C ARG A 47 -11.38 -8.97 4.08
N TYR A 48 -11.14 -7.87 4.81
CA TYR A 48 -11.21 -6.53 4.27
C TYR A 48 -10.19 -6.35 3.14
N ALA A 49 -8.93 -6.74 3.35
CA ALA A 49 -7.88 -6.64 2.34
C ALA A 49 -8.17 -7.50 1.12
N GLU A 50 -8.57 -8.76 1.31
CA GLU A 50 -8.96 -9.69 0.23
C GLU A 50 -10.10 -9.10 -0.62
N PHE A 51 -11.14 -8.57 0.03
CA PHE A 51 -12.26 -7.96 -0.68
C PHE A 51 -11.85 -6.72 -1.48
N ARG A 52 -11.10 -5.78 -0.88
CA ARG A 52 -10.65 -4.56 -1.58
C ARG A 52 -9.73 -4.86 -2.75
N MET A 53 -8.78 -5.76 -2.57
CA MET A 53 -7.71 -5.98 -3.53
C MET A 53 -8.10 -6.94 -4.64
N VAL A 54 -9.05 -7.85 -4.39
CA VAL A 54 -9.44 -8.90 -5.34
C VAL A 54 -10.90 -8.77 -5.72
N HIS A 55 -11.84 -8.98 -4.79
CA HIS A 55 -13.25 -9.13 -5.14
C HIS A 55 -13.87 -7.89 -5.76
N LEU A 56 -13.59 -6.70 -5.21
CA LEU A 56 -14.15 -5.44 -5.70
C LEU A 56 -13.75 -5.15 -7.16
N VAL A 57 -12.61 -5.65 -7.59
CA VAL A 57 -12.02 -5.38 -8.92
C VAL A 57 -11.84 -6.65 -9.74
N GLU A 58 -12.49 -7.75 -9.36
CA GLU A 58 -12.22 -9.08 -9.89
C GLU A 58 -12.40 -9.16 -11.40
N GLN A 59 -13.49 -8.59 -11.92
CA GLN A 59 -13.76 -8.55 -13.35
C GLN A 59 -12.67 -7.81 -14.12
N SER A 60 -12.19 -6.67 -13.61
CA SER A 60 -11.11 -5.89 -14.20
C SER A 60 -9.79 -6.68 -14.21
N LEU A 61 -9.48 -7.37 -13.11
CA LEU A 61 -8.30 -8.23 -13.02
C LEU A 61 -8.37 -9.41 -14.00
N GLN A 62 -9.54 -10.03 -14.16
CA GLN A 62 -9.75 -11.11 -15.12
C GLN A 62 -9.53 -10.63 -16.56
N HIS A 63 -10.10 -9.49 -16.94
CA HIS A 63 -9.90 -8.93 -18.28
C HIS A 63 -8.45 -8.51 -18.53
N LEU A 64 -7.77 -7.92 -17.54
CA LEU A 64 -6.35 -7.60 -17.64
C LEU A 64 -5.52 -8.87 -17.87
N ARG A 65 -5.79 -9.94 -17.11
CA ARG A 65 -5.12 -11.22 -17.27
C ARG A 65 -5.33 -11.82 -18.67
N LEU A 66 -6.56 -11.78 -19.19
CA LEU A 66 -6.86 -12.24 -20.54
C LEU A 66 -6.05 -11.44 -21.58
N GLY A 67 -6.10 -10.11 -21.52
CA GLY A 67 -5.37 -9.26 -22.47
C GLY A 67 -3.85 -9.47 -22.44
N VAL A 68 -3.26 -9.76 -21.27
CA VAL A 68 -1.83 -10.10 -21.16
C VAL A 68 -1.53 -11.43 -21.87
N PHE A 69 -2.34 -12.46 -21.66
CA PHE A 69 -2.12 -13.80 -22.25
C PHE A 69 -2.62 -13.94 -23.70
N ASP A 70 -3.33 -12.94 -24.23
CA ASP A 70 -3.60 -12.84 -25.67
C ASP A 70 -2.31 -12.52 -26.47
N VAL A 71 -1.29 -11.94 -25.81
CA VAL A 71 -0.02 -11.56 -26.43
C VAL A 71 1.14 -12.44 -25.96
N LEU A 72 1.10 -12.92 -24.72
CA LEU A 72 2.14 -13.76 -24.12
C LEU A 72 1.66 -15.21 -23.95
N PRO A 73 2.52 -16.21 -24.15
CA PRO A 73 2.24 -17.59 -23.74
C PRO A 73 1.79 -17.69 -22.28
N SER A 74 0.87 -18.63 -21.99
CA SER A 74 0.26 -18.78 -20.66
C SER A 74 1.25 -19.10 -19.54
N ASN A 75 2.42 -19.63 -19.88
CA ASN A 75 3.51 -19.97 -18.95
C ASN A 75 4.60 -18.89 -18.86
N SER A 76 4.48 -17.77 -19.57
CA SER A 76 5.54 -16.74 -19.62
C SER A 76 5.75 -15.98 -18.31
N LEU A 77 4.77 -16.05 -17.40
CA LEU A 77 4.84 -15.42 -16.08
C LEU A 77 5.02 -16.45 -14.95
N ASP A 78 5.20 -17.73 -15.30
CA ASP A 78 5.44 -18.78 -14.31
C ASP A 78 6.74 -18.48 -13.55
N TYR A 79 6.74 -18.80 -12.26
CA TYR A 79 7.88 -18.62 -11.33
C TYR A 79 8.29 -17.17 -11.04
N LEU A 80 7.62 -16.17 -11.61
CA LEU A 80 7.81 -14.78 -11.20
C LEU A 80 7.14 -14.54 -9.84
N SER A 81 7.89 -13.94 -8.92
CA SER A 81 7.27 -13.32 -7.74
C SER A 81 6.49 -12.05 -8.17
N PRO A 82 5.56 -11.55 -7.33
CA PRO A 82 4.94 -10.25 -7.55
C PRO A 82 5.97 -9.12 -7.73
N GLU A 83 7.09 -9.18 -6.99
CA GLU A 83 8.19 -8.24 -7.07
C GLU A 83 8.91 -8.31 -8.42
N ASP A 84 9.18 -9.51 -8.93
CA ASP A 84 9.79 -9.69 -10.25
C ASP A 84 8.87 -9.16 -11.35
N PHE A 85 7.58 -9.46 -11.26
CA PHE A 85 6.59 -8.97 -12.23
C PHE A 85 6.50 -7.44 -12.22
N ARG A 86 6.46 -6.82 -11.02
CA ARG A 86 6.52 -5.36 -10.86
C ARG A 86 7.78 -4.78 -11.48
N LEU A 87 8.93 -5.42 -11.28
CA LEU A 87 10.22 -4.99 -11.82
C LEU A 87 10.24 -5.06 -13.34
N LEU A 88 9.71 -6.13 -13.95
CA LEU A 88 9.62 -6.26 -15.41
C LEU A 88 8.75 -5.17 -16.03
N LEU A 89 7.62 -4.82 -15.39
CA LEU A 89 6.71 -3.80 -15.89
C LEU A 89 7.25 -2.37 -15.74
N ASN A 90 7.84 -2.06 -14.58
CA ASN A 90 8.21 -0.69 -14.22
C ASN A 90 9.70 -0.38 -14.39
N GLY A 91 10.53 -1.41 -14.55
CA GLY A 91 11.99 -1.30 -14.55
C GLY A 91 12.55 -0.82 -13.20
N THR A 92 13.82 -0.44 -13.23
CA THR A 92 14.49 0.26 -12.12
C THR A 92 14.45 1.76 -12.41
N SER A 93 13.88 2.55 -11.51
CA SER A 93 13.96 4.01 -11.60
C SER A 93 15.27 4.49 -10.98
N ASN A 94 15.89 5.50 -11.60
CA ASN A 94 17.01 6.17 -10.99
C ASN A 94 16.50 7.40 -10.24
N ILE A 95 16.52 7.35 -8.90
CA ILE A 95 16.09 8.47 -8.08
C ILE A 95 17.19 9.52 -8.05
N ASN A 96 16.86 10.68 -8.61
CA ASN A 96 17.70 11.87 -8.52
C ASN A 96 17.51 12.51 -7.14
N VAL A 97 18.50 12.30 -6.25
CA VAL A 97 18.48 12.82 -4.88
C VAL A 97 18.41 14.35 -4.85
N THR A 98 19.03 15.03 -5.81
CA THR A 98 18.95 16.49 -5.92
C THR A 98 17.52 16.94 -6.21
N THR A 99 16.81 16.29 -7.13
CA THR A 99 15.40 16.57 -7.39
C THR A 99 14.53 16.27 -6.17
N LEU A 100 14.75 15.12 -5.52
CA LEU A 100 14.04 14.76 -4.30
C LEU A 100 14.21 15.83 -3.21
N MET A 101 15.42 16.35 -3.03
CA MET A 101 15.71 17.43 -2.09
C MET A 101 14.89 18.69 -2.39
N THR A 102 14.76 19.08 -3.67
CA THR A 102 14.00 20.29 -4.05
C THR A 102 12.51 20.20 -3.79
N TYR A 103 11.94 18.98 -3.75
CA TYR A 103 10.53 18.75 -3.47
C TYR A 103 10.24 18.36 -2.01
N THR A 104 11.26 18.29 -1.15
CA THR A 104 11.10 17.85 0.24
C THR A 104 11.12 19.03 1.20
N THR A 105 10.05 19.18 1.97
CA THR A 105 9.98 20.13 3.09
C THR A 105 10.13 19.39 4.41
N PHE A 106 10.94 19.94 5.31
CA PHE A 106 11.06 19.42 6.68
C PHE A 106 10.16 20.25 7.60
N ASN A 107 9.16 19.60 8.18
CA ASN A 107 8.37 20.17 9.26
C ASN A 107 9.09 19.91 10.57
N ASP A 108 9.41 20.98 11.30
CA ASP A 108 10.05 20.86 12.61
C ASP A 108 8.99 20.89 13.73
N GLU A 109 8.90 19.78 14.45
CA GLU A 109 8.06 19.62 15.65
C GLU A 109 8.92 19.36 16.91
N SER A 110 10.25 19.46 16.79
CA SER A 110 11.19 19.05 17.84
C SER A 110 11.49 20.14 18.87
N GLY A 111 11.30 21.42 18.52
CA GLY A 111 11.66 22.55 19.35
C GLY A 111 13.18 22.78 19.46
N GLU A 112 13.98 22.13 18.61
CA GLU A 112 15.42 22.27 18.54
C GLU A 112 15.85 23.57 17.85
N THR A 113 17.15 23.90 17.94
CA THR A 113 17.66 25.11 17.27
C THR A 113 17.78 24.90 15.75
N ASN A 114 17.68 26.00 15.00
CA ASN A 114 17.84 26.01 13.55
C ASN A 114 19.18 25.39 13.11
N GLU A 115 20.26 25.57 13.88
CA GLU A 115 21.58 25.01 13.58
C GLU A 115 21.57 23.48 13.62
N ARG A 116 20.97 22.90 14.67
CA ARG A 116 20.84 21.44 14.83
C ARG A 116 19.96 20.84 13.73
N ILE A 117 18.85 21.49 13.41
CA ILE A 117 17.94 21.06 12.33
C ILE A 117 18.67 21.10 10.98
N ASN A 118 19.42 22.17 10.71
CA ASN A 118 20.20 22.29 9.48
C ASN A 118 21.32 21.23 9.40
N GLN A 119 21.94 20.87 10.52
CA GLN A 119 22.91 19.79 10.59
C GLN A 119 22.27 18.42 10.31
N PHE A 120 21.11 18.14 10.91
CA PHE A 120 20.34 16.93 10.64
C PHE A 120 19.98 16.79 9.16
N LYS A 121 19.46 17.86 8.54
CA LYS A 121 19.15 17.88 7.10
C LYS A 121 20.36 17.52 6.25
N LYS A 122 21.52 18.09 6.55
CA LYS A 122 22.78 17.77 5.84
C LYS A 122 23.16 16.30 5.98
N TRP A 123 23.04 15.73 7.18
CA TRP A 123 23.34 14.32 7.40
C TRP A 123 22.36 13.41 6.68
N PHE A 124 21.07 13.67 6.78
CA PHE A 124 20.03 12.92 6.09
C PHE A 124 20.32 12.84 4.59
N TRP A 125 20.55 13.98 3.93
CA TRP A 125 20.84 14.01 2.50
C TRP A 125 22.20 13.38 2.16
N SER A 126 23.22 13.57 2.99
CA SER A 126 24.53 12.93 2.77
C SER A 126 24.48 11.40 2.84
N VAL A 127 23.57 10.84 3.65
CA VAL A 127 23.32 9.40 3.69
C VAL A 127 22.61 8.95 2.42
N LEU A 128 21.54 9.65 2.00
CA LEU A 128 20.79 9.32 0.77
C LEU A 128 21.63 9.40 -0.50
N GLU A 129 22.56 10.37 -0.59
CA GLU A 129 23.50 10.47 -1.70
C GLU A 129 24.44 9.25 -1.79
N LYS A 130 24.69 8.54 -0.69
CA LYS A 130 25.55 7.35 -0.68
C LYS A 130 24.82 6.05 -0.99
N PHE A 131 23.48 6.06 -1.00
CA PHE A 131 22.69 4.88 -1.32
C PHE A 131 22.90 4.47 -2.77
N ASN A 132 22.94 3.16 -3.00
CA ASN A 132 22.91 2.60 -4.34
C ASN A 132 21.51 2.72 -4.96
N SER A 133 21.35 2.39 -6.25
CA SER A 133 20.08 2.57 -6.96
C SER A 133 18.94 1.75 -6.37
N VAL A 134 19.22 0.54 -5.86
CA VAL A 134 18.22 -0.34 -5.23
C VAL A 134 17.81 0.24 -3.88
N GLU A 135 18.78 0.59 -3.03
CA GLU A 135 18.51 1.23 -1.73
C GLU A 135 17.71 2.52 -1.88
N ARG A 136 17.97 3.32 -2.94
CA ARG A 136 17.16 4.50 -3.22
C ARG A 136 15.75 4.14 -3.66
N GLN A 137 15.60 3.12 -4.50
CA GLN A 137 14.30 2.67 -5.00
C GLN A 137 13.40 2.10 -3.88
N ASP A 138 14.01 1.59 -2.81
CA ASP A 138 13.34 1.02 -1.64
C ASP A 138 13.05 2.04 -0.52
N LEU A 139 13.44 3.31 -0.66
CA LEU A 139 13.11 4.42 0.26
C LEU A 139 11.61 4.72 0.32
#